data_AF-A0A2P6QSM1-F1
#
_entry.id   AF-A0A2P6QSM1-F1
#
_cell.length_a   1.000
_cell.length_b   1.000
_cell.length_c   1.000
_cell.angle_alpha   90.00
_cell.angle_beta   90.00
_cell.angle_gamma   90.00
#
_symmetry.space_group_name_H-M   'P 1'
#
loop_
_entity.id
_entity.type
_entity.pdbx_description
1 polymer ?
#
loop_
_entity_poly.entity_id
_entity_poly.type
_entity_poly.pdbx_seq_one_letter_code
_entity_poly.pdbx_strand_id
1 'polypeptide(L)'
;MASFMKNVVLLTLLFLLSMTMSSDGLDLGRNRRHITISNGLDKALTVHCKSGDDDIGAKTLPISGVYEFGFIPRFLPKTTLYFCSFQWEGNFHYYDVYTEGIDCSECKYSVRALGRVSFICRYNYGTEKDDCFEWNK
;
A
#
# COMPACT_ATOMS: atom_id res chain seq x y z
N MET A 1 13.54 31.53 44.20
CA MET A 1 14.16 31.50 42.86
C MET A 1 14.63 30.11 42.45
N ALA A 2 15.33 29.34 43.29
CA ALA A 2 15.82 27.99 42.94
C ALA A 2 14.72 26.95 42.59
N SER A 3 13.55 27.00 43.25
CA SER A 3 12.44 26.07 42.99
C SER A 3 11.77 26.31 41.63
N PHE A 4 11.64 27.58 41.22
CA PHE A 4 11.09 27.95 39.91
C PHE A 4 11.97 27.46 38.77
N MET A 5 13.30 27.62 38.91
CA MET A 5 14.25 27.13 37.90
C MET A 5 14.25 25.60 37.78
N LYS A 6 14.07 24.85 38.87
CA LYS A 6 13.92 23.39 38.82
C LYS A 6 12.70 22.94 38.03
N ASN A 7 11.56 23.59 38.23
CA ASN A 7 10.33 23.25 37.52
C ASN A 7 10.42 23.60 36.03
N VAL A 8 11.04 24.75 35.70
CA VAL A 8 11.30 25.13 34.29
C VAL A 8 12.25 24.14 33.62
N VAL A 9 13.35 23.78 34.28
CA VAL A 9 14.31 22.79 33.75
C VAL A 9 13.64 21.42 33.56
N LEU A 10 12.84 20.98 34.53
CA LEU A 10 12.09 19.72 34.44
C LEU A 10 11.09 19.73 33.27
N LEU A 11 10.34 20.83 33.10
CA LEU A 11 9.40 20.99 31.98
C LEU A 11 10.12 21.02 30.63
N THR A 12 11.29 21.66 30.54
CA THR A 12 12.10 21.65 29.31
C THR A 12 12.67 20.27 28.99
N LEU A 13 13.10 19.50 30.00
CA LEU A 13 13.56 18.12 29.84
C LEU A 13 12.44 17.19 29.35
N LEU A 14 11.23 17.34 29.90
CA LEU A 14 10.05 16.58 29.46
C LEU A 14 9.64 16.93 28.02
N PHE A 15 9.72 18.20 27.64
CA PHE A 15 9.44 18.64 26.27
C PHE A 15 10.48 18.10 25.28
N LEU A 16 11.77 18.11 25.64
CA LEU A 16 12.84 17.52 24.83
C LEU A 16 12.71 15.99 24.71
N LEU A 17 12.29 15.29 25.77
CA LEU A 17 11.97 13.86 25.71
C LEU A 17 10.79 13.54 24.79
N SER A 18 9.81 14.45 24.66
CA SER A 18 8.67 14.25 23.76
C SER A 18 9.05 14.37 22.28
N MET A 19 10.14 15.08 21.96
CA MET A 19 10.64 15.22 20.58
C MET A 19 11.43 14.00 20.08
N THR A 20 11.78 13.03 20.94
CA THR A 20 12.52 11.84 20.52
C THR A 20 11.64 10.70 20.01
N MET A 21 10.37 10.95 19.70
CA MET A 21 9.56 10.00 18.93
C MET A 21 9.95 10.08 17.45
N SER A 22 11.10 9.50 17.14
CA SER A 22 11.46 9.10 15.79
C SER A 22 10.38 8.17 15.21
N SER A 23 10.13 8.33 13.93
CA SER A 23 8.94 7.95 13.16
C SER A 23 8.73 6.46 12.91
N ASP A 24 8.90 5.61 13.91
CA ASP A 24 8.48 4.21 13.83
C ASP A 24 7.51 3.94 14.97
N GLY A 25 6.23 4.12 14.66
CA GLY A 25 5.14 3.81 15.57
C GLY A 25 5.24 2.36 16.02
N LEU A 26 5.20 2.17 17.34
CA LEU A 26 5.17 0.88 18.01
C LEU A 26 4.10 -0.04 17.38
N ASP A 27 4.55 -1.07 16.67
CA ASP A 27 3.78 -1.95 15.76
C ASP A 27 2.92 -2.99 16.51
N LEU A 28 2.19 -2.53 17.55
CA LEU A 28 1.42 -3.39 18.44
C LEU A 28 0.12 -3.83 17.77
N GLY A 29 0.13 -5.03 17.18
CA GLY A 29 -1.07 -5.80 16.87
C GLY A 29 -1.64 -5.65 15.46
N ARG A 30 -0.92 -5.05 14.51
CA ARG A 30 -1.33 -5.03 13.10
C ARG A 30 -0.65 -6.14 12.31
N ASN A 31 -1.47 -6.90 11.60
CA ASN A 31 -0.98 -8.00 10.77
C ASN A 31 -0.33 -7.47 9.50
N ARG A 32 0.77 -8.11 9.10
CA ARG A 32 1.40 -7.89 7.81
C ARG A 32 0.39 -8.10 6.68
N ARG A 33 0.41 -7.20 5.70
CA ARG A 33 -0.39 -7.30 4.49
C ARG A 33 0.50 -7.75 3.34
N HIS A 34 -0.06 -8.56 2.45
CA HIS A 34 0.62 -9.03 1.26
C HIS A 34 -0.24 -8.74 0.03
N ILE A 35 0.35 -8.06 -0.94
CA ILE A 35 -0.30 -7.72 -2.21
C ILE A 35 0.36 -8.55 -3.28
N THR A 36 -0.44 -9.27 -4.06
CA THR A 36 -0.02 -10.03 -5.22
C THR A 36 -0.80 -9.54 -6.43
N ILE A 37 -0.10 -9.18 -7.50
CA ILE A 37 -0.68 -8.73 -8.77
C ILE A 37 -0.19 -9.66 -9.86
N SER A 38 -1.13 -10.30 -10.56
CA SER A 38 -0.84 -11.19 -11.69
C SER A 38 -1.15 -10.53 -13.02
N ASN A 39 -0.31 -10.80 -14.02
CA ASN A 39 -0.54 -10.42 -15.40
C ASN A 39 -1.44 -11.45 -16.09
N GLY A 40 -2.73 -11.15 -16.22
CA GLY A 40 -3.70 -11.94 -16.97
C GLY A 40 -3.85 -11.51 -18.43
N LEU A 41 -2.99 -10.63 -18.93
CA LEU A 41 -2.98 -10.19 -20.33
C LEU A 41 -2.13 -11.15 -21.18
N ASP A 42 -2.36 -11.11 -22.49
CA ASP A 42 -1.59 -11.82 -23.52
C ASP A 42 -0.30 -11.07 -23.95
N LYS A 43 0.18 -10.14 -23.12
CA LYS A 43 1.33 -9.26 -23.38
C LYS A 43 2.06 -8.89 -22.09
N ALA A 44 3.22 -8.27 -22.21
CA ALA A 44 3.97 -7.79 -21.06
C ALA A 44 3.26 -6.63 -20.36
N LEU A 45 3.24 -6.66 -19.03
CA LEU A 45 2.60 -5.66 -18.17
C LEU A 45 3.64 -5.03 -17.26
N THR A 46 3.84 -3.71 -17.35
CA THR A 46 4.68 -3.00 -16.37
C THR A 46 3.83 -2.51 -15.22
N VAL A 47 4.19 -2.93 -14.00
CA VAL A 47 3.53 -2.55 -12.75
C VAL A 47 4.50 -1.69 -11.94
N HIS A 48 4.03 -0.56 -11.44
CA HIS A 48 4.79 0.28 -10.50
C HIS A 48 3.90 0.65 -9.34
N CYS A 49 4.24 0.21 -8.13
CA CYS A 49 3.49 0.47 -6.91
C CYS A 49 4.26 1.39 -5.96
N LYS A 50 3.53 2.29 -5.29
CA LYS A 50 4.08 3.13 -4.22
C LYS A 50 3.01 3.55 -3.23
N SER A 51 3.44 4.04 -2.07
CA SER A 51 2.64 4.78 -1.10
C SER A 51 3.06 6.25 -1.09
N GLY A 52 2.49 7.04 -0.18
CA GLY A 52 2.93 8.42 0.03
C GLY A 52 4.35 8.54 0.60
N ASP A 53 4.85 7.53 1.31
CA ASP A 53 6.14 7.58 2.00
C ASP A 53 7.15 6.54 1.44
N ASP A 54 6.69 5.51 0.71
CA ASP A 54 7.51 4.39 0.24
C ASP A 54 7.30 4.13 -1.26
N ASP A 55 8.38 3.99 -2.03
CA ASP A 55 8.33 3.52 -3.42
C ASP A 55 8.75 2.05 -3.48
N ILE A 56 7.84 1.16 -3.91
CA ILE A 56 8.14 -0.26 -4.06
C ILE A 56 8.92 -0.51 -5.37
N GLY A 57 8.76 0.37 -6.36
CA GLY A 57 9.45 0.32 -7.64
C GLY A 57 8.61 -0.28 -8.77
N ALA A 58 9.21 -0.29 -9.96
CA ALA A 58 8.59 -0.76 -11.19
C ALA A 58 9.16 -2.11 -11.62
N LYS A 59 8.32 -3.00 -12.14
CA LYS A 59 8.74 -4.26 -12.75
C LYS A 59 7.85 -4.60 -13.94
N THR A 60 8.47 -5.03 -15.04
CA THR A 60 7.77 -5.59 -16.19
C THR A 60 7.55 -7.08 -15.99
N LEU A 61 6.28 -7.48 -16.01
CA LEU A 61 5.83 -8.86 -15.86
C LEU A 61 5.66 -9.50 -17.24
N PRO A 62 6.21 -10.70 -17.48
CA PRO A 62 5.83 -11.49 -18.65
C PRO A 62 4.36 -11.93 -18.54
N ILE A 63 3.84 -12.59 -19.59
CA ILE A 63 2.53 -13.25 -19.54
C ILE A 63 2.49 -14.20 -18.34
N SER A 64 1.41 -14.15 -17.55
CA SER A 64 1.25 -14.90 -16.30
C SER A 64 2.28 -14.58 -15.20
N GLY A 65 3.10 -13.53 -15.40
CA GLY A 65 4.05 -13.05 -14.40
C GLY A 65 3.37 -12.41 -13.20
N VAL A 66 4.11 -12.34 -12.08
CA VAL A 66 3.61 -11.86 -10.79
C VAL A 66 4.48 -10.73 -10.24
N TYR A 67 3.83 -9.72 -9.68
CA TYR A 67 4.38 -8.65 -8.86
C TYR A 67 3.86 -8.82 -7.43
N GLU A 68 4.73 -8.80 -6.44
CA GLU A 68 4.33 -9.00 -5.05
C GLU A 68 5.16 -8.15 -4.09
N PHE A 69 4.52 -7.72 -3.02
CA PHE A 69 5.18 -7.03 -1.91
C PHE A 69 4.33 -7.16 -0.64
N GLY A 70 4.98 -7.03 0.51
CA GLY A 70 4.27 -7.03 1.79
C GLY A 70 4.78 -5.97 2.73
N PHE A 71 3.87 -5.36 3.48
CA PHE A 71 4.12 -4.22 4.34
C PHE A 71 3.29 -4.36 5.62
N ILE A 72 3.63 -3.57 6.64
CA ILE A 72 2.82 -3.43 7.84
C ILE A 72 2.21 -2.03 7.81
N PRO A 73 0.87 -1.87 7.86
CA PRO A 73 0.26 -0.56 7.73
C PRO A 73 0.59 0.33 8.96
N ARG A 74 1.06 1.56 8.72
CA ARG A 74 1.57 2.48 9.77
C ARG A 74 0.51 2.83 10.81
N PHE A 75 0.94 3.09 12.05
CA PHE A 75 0.06 3.61 13.09
C PHE A 75 -0.18 5.13 12.90
N LEU A 76 -1.33 5.63 13.35
CA LEU A 76 -1.81 7.02 13.28
C LEU A 76 -0.69 8.08 13.45
N PRO A 77 -0.80 9.27 12.81
CA PRO A 77 -2.02 9.88 12.26
C PRO A 77 -2.24 9.67 10.76
N LYS A 78 -1.29 9.08 10.02
CA LYS A 78 -1.42 8.86 8.57
C LYS A 78 -2.06 7.51 8.28
N THR A 79 -3.03 7.47 7.37
CA THR A 79 -3.58 6.22 6.81
C THR A 79 -2.64 5.65 5.77
N THR A 80 -2.46 4.32 5.75
CA THR A 80 -1.64 3.67 4.73
C THR A 80 -2.45 3.50 3.44
N LEU A 81 -1.90 3.96 2.31
CA LEU A 81 -2.46 3.81 0.97
C LEU A 81 -1.35 3.32 0.04
N TYR A 82 -1.60 2.25 -0.70
CA TYR A 82 -0.76 1.83 -1.83
C TYR A 82 -1.56 1.89 -3.11
N PHE A 83 -1.00 2.58 -4.10
CA PHE A 83 -1.53 2.67 -5.44
C PHE A 83 -0.49 2.17 -6.44
N CYS A 84 -0.98 1.54 -7.50
CA CYS A 84 -0.15 0.99 -8.56
C CYS A 84 -0.56 1.56 -9.91
N SER A 85 0.42 1.83 -10.75
CA SER A 85 0.21 2.06 -12.18
C SER A 85 0.46 0.77 -12.96
N PHE A 86 -0.27 0.64 -14.06
CA PHE A 86 -0.30 -0.53 -14.92
C PHE A 86 -0.19 -0.07 -16.36
N GLN A 87 0.85 -0.53 -17.07
CA GLN A 87 1.21 -0.04 -18.39
C GLN A 87 1.47 -1.18 -19.36
N TRP A 88 0.82 -1.14 -20.53
CA TRP A 88 1.01 -2.08 -21.63
C TRP A 88 0.57 -1.46 -22.96
N GLU A 89 1.35 -1.64 -24.03
CA GLU A 89 0.97 -1.22 -25.41
C GLU A 89 0.31 0.17 -25.52
N GLY A 90 0.88 1.18 -24.85
CA GLY A 90 0.35 2.55 -24.87
C GLY A 90 -0.90 2.79 -23.99
N ASN A 91 -1.40 1.78 -23.30
CA ASN A 91 -2.39 1.92 -22.23
C ASN A 91 -1.69 2.23 -20.92
N PHE A 92 -2.28 3.15 -20.16
CA PHE A 92 -1.85 3.53 -18.83
C PHE A 92 -3.09 3.57 -17.94
N HIS A 93 -3.05 2.82 -16.84
CA HIS A 93 -4.10 2.82 -15.83
C HIS A 93 -3.49 2.85 -14.43
N TYR A 94 -4.29 3.24 -13.44
CA TYR A 94 -3.89 3.16 -12.05
C TYR A 94 -5.05 2.68 -11.18
N TYR A 95 -4.70 2.09 -10.03
CA TYR A 95 -5.66 1.57 -9.06
C TYR A 95 -5.08 1.58 -7.65
N ASP A 96 -5.94 1.83 -6.66
CA ASP A 96 -5.60 1.75 -5.24
C ASP A 96 -5.70 0.29 -4.78
N VAL A 97 -4.56 -0.39 -4.73
CA VAL A 97 -4.49 -1.82 -4.37
C VAL A 97 -4.59 -2.05 -2.87
N TYR A 98 -4.45 -1.00 -2.07
CA TYR A 98 -4.68 -1.07 -0.63
C TYR A 98 -5.03 0.30 -0.06
N THR A 99 -6.10 0.34 0.74
CA THR A 99 -6.44 1.49 1.58
C THR A 99 -6.63 1.01 3.00
N GLU A 100 -6.15 1.79 3.96
CA GLU A 100 -6.35 1.53 5.38
C GLU A 100 -7.81 1.20 5.73
N GLY A 101 -8.01 0.17 6.54
CA GLY A 101 -9.34 -0.29 6.96
C GLY A 101 -9.98 -1.32 6.03
N ILE A 102 -9.39 -1.61 4.86
CA ILE A 102 -9.76 -2.80 4.08
C ILE A 102 -9.31 -4.05 4.85
N ASP A 103 -10.25 -4.96 5.12
CA ASP A 103 -9.93 -6.28 5.68
C ASP A 103 -9.35 -7.19 4.61
N CYS A 104 -8.05 -7.07 4.42
CA CYS A 104 -7.32 -7.88 3.47
C CYS A 104 -5.89 -8.13 3.95
N SER A 105 -5.65 -9.32 4.50
CA SER A 105 -4.29 -9.79 4.84
C SER A 105 -3.53 -10.23 3.59
N GLU A 106 -4.20 -10.94 2.69
CA GLU A 106 -3.67 -11.45 1.43
C GLU A 106 -4.55 -10.94 0.29
N CYS A 107 -4.08 -9.93 -0.46
CA CYS A 107 -4.83 -9.32 -1.55
C CYS A 107 -4.29 -9.79 -2.88
N LYS A 108 -5.05 -10.64 -3.57
CA LYS A 108 -4.70 -11.15 -4.88
C LYS A 108 -5.46 -10.41 -5.96
N TYR A 109 -4.71 -9.78 -6.85
CA TYR A 109 -5.21 -9.03 -8.00
C TYR A 109 -4.79 -9.69 -9.32
N SER A 110 -5.59 -9.48 -10.35
CA SER A 110 -5.31 -9.90 -11.73
C SER A 110 -5.73 -8.80 -12.69
N VAL A 111 -4.81 -8.36 -13.55
CA VAL A 111 -5.14 -7.44 -14.65
C VAL A 111 -5.63 -8.26 -15.84
N ARG A 112 -6.83 -7.94 -16.33
CA ARG A 112 -7.50 -8.69 -17.40
C ARG A 112 -8.04 -7.74 -18.46
N ALA A 113 -8.24 -8.28 -19.67
CA ALA A 113 -8.85 -7.55 -20.77
C ALA A 113 -9.86 -8.44 -21.51
N LEU A 114 -10.97 -7.83 -21.93
CA LEU A 114 -11.97 -8.40 -22.82
C LEU A 114 -12.11 -7.48 -24.04
N GLY A 115 -11.43 -7.84 -25.11
CA GLY A 115 -11.33 -6.99 -26.30
C GLY A 115 -10.62 -5.67 -25.99
N ARG A 116 -11.34 -4.54 -26.10
CA ARG A 116 -10.79 -3.19 -25.86
C ARG A 116 -10.97 -2.69 -24.43
N VAL A 117 -11.69 -3.44 -23.60
CA VAL A 117 -11.96 -3.06 -22.21
C VAL A 117 -11.02 -3.84 -21.31
N SER A 118 -10.36 -3.14 -20.40
CA SER A 118 -9.50 -3.72 -19.37
C SER A 118 -10.07 -3.42 -17.99
N PHE A 119 -9.77 -4.30 -17.03
CA PHE A 119 -10.21 -4.17 -15.65
C PHE A 119 -9.22 -4.88 -14.72
N ILE A 120 -9.27 -4.51 -13.44
CA ILE A 120 -8.52 -5.19 -12.39
C ILE A 120 -9.49 -6.00 -11.55
N CYS A 121 -9.18 -7.28 -11.32
CA CYS A 121 -10.00 -8.14 -10.47
C CYS A 121 -9.26 -8.46 -9.18
N ARG A 122 -9.98 -8.46 -8.06
CA ARG A 122 -9.51 -8.94 -6.76
C ARG A 122 -10.19 -10.26 -6.42
N TYR A 123 -9.41 -11.26 -6.00
CA TYR A 123 -9.96 -12.51 -5.52
C TYR A 123 -10.70 -12.31 -4.20
N ASN A 124 -11.95 -12.76 -4.15
CA ASN A 124 -12.81 -12.71 -2.98
C ASN A 124 -12.86 -14.10 -2.32
N TYR A 125 -12.21 -14.21 -1.17
CA TYR A 125 -12.14 -15.46 -0.41
C TYR A 125 -13.48 -15.91 0.17
N GLY A 126 -14.43 -14.98 0.39
CA GLY A 126 -15.76 -15.33 0.91
C GLY A 126 -16.67 -15.94 -0.14
N THR A 127 -16.53 -15.53 -1.41
CA THR A 127 -17.36 -16.04 -2.52
C THR A 127 -16.63 -17.03 -3.43
N GLU A 128 -15.32 -17.21 -3.24
CA GLU A 128 -14.42 -17.99 -4.10
C GLU A 128 -14.45 -17.53 -5.57
N LYS A 129 -14.62 -16.22 -5.80
CA LYS A 129 -14.73 -15.62 -7.12
C LYS A 129 -13.91 -14.35 -7.23
N ASP A 130 -13.66 -13.92 -8.45
CA ASP A 130 -13.03 -12.63 -8.73
C ASP A 130 -14.07 -11.51 -8.79
N ASP A 131 -13.88 -10.47 -7.97
CA ASP A 131 -14.61 -9.21 -8.08
C ASP A 131 -13.80 -8.26 -8.97
N CYS A 132 -14.37 -7.78 -10.08
CA CYS A 132 -13.67 -6.94 -11.06
C CYS A 132 -14.13 -5.48 -10.99
N PHE A 133 -13.16 -4.57 -11.10
CA PHE A 133 -13.34 -3.14 -10.90
C PHE A 133 -12.82 -2.35 -12.11
N GLU A 134 -13.48 -1.22 -12.37
CA GLU A 134 -12.96 -0.21 -13.29
C GLU A 134 -11.71 0.47 -12.69
N TRP A 135 -10.88 1.02 -13.57
CA TRP A 135 -9.71 1.80 -13.16
C TRP A 135 -10.11 3.11 -12.49
N ASN A 136 -9.21 3.65 -11.67
CA ASN A 136 -9.40 4.97 -11.09
C ASN A 136 -9.40 6.06 -12.17
N LYS A 137 -10.17 7.14 -11.96
CA LYS A 137 -10.35 8.25 -12.90
C LYS A 137 -9.30 9.33 -12.75
#